data_AF-A0A4Y2AC90-F1
#
_entry.id   AF-A0A4Y2AC90-F1
#
_cell.length_a   1.000
_cell.length_b   1.000
_cell.length_c   1.000
_cell.angle_alpha   90.00
_cell.angle_beta   90.00
_cell.angle_gamma   90.00
#
_symmetry.space_group_name_H-M   'P 1'
#
loop_
_entity.id
_entity.type
_entity.pdbx_description
1 polymer ?
#
loop_
_entity_poly.entity_id
_entity_poly.type
_entity_poly.pdbx_seq_one_letter_code
_entity_poly.pdbx_strand_id
1 'polypeptide(L)'
;MFNWISRFGLPQRVACNQGGQFESGLFQMLTRMFGIQCVRTASFHQSSNGMVERMHRPLKQALMCSKQTWFEALPLALLGLRTVLREDINATAAELTYGTNLRVPGQFFVDSNVDIPLPDYLSRLQELMRALKPSDPLHHGLKAVYIPKDLQTFSHVFVSRGDL
;
A
#
# COMPACT_ATOMS: atom_id res chain seq x y z
N MET A 1 13.21 -9.47 -6.14
CA MET A 1 12.53 -9.61 -4.84
C MET A 1 13.27 -10.63 -3.98
N PHE A 2 14.59 -10.47 -3.79
CA PHE A 2 15.44 -11.50 -3.15
C PHE A 2 16.03 -11.06 -1.79
N ASN A 3 15.68 -9.86 -1.32
CA ASN A 3 16.37 -9.19 -0.20
C ASN A 3 15.49 -9.04 1.04
N TRP A 4 14.43 -9.85 1.21
CA TRP A 4 13.56 -9.71 2.38
C TRP A 4 14.33 -10.00 3.67
N ILE A 5 15.00 -11.15 3.72
CA ILE A 5 15.73 -11.60 4.91
C ILE A 5 16.86 -10.62 5.27
N SER A 6 17.60 -10.11 4.27
CA SER A 6 18.67 -9.15 4.52
C SER A 6 18.18 -7.75 4.94
N ARG A 7 16.91 -7.40 4.64
CA ARG A 7 16.33 -6.08 4.98
C ARG A 7 15.53 -6.10 6.28
N PHE A 8 14.84 -7.20 6.58
CA PHE A 8 13.86 -7.28 7.67
C PHE A 8 14.12 -8.45 8.63
N GLY A 9 15.10 -9.30 8.34
CA GLY A 9 15.38 -10.50 9.12
C GLY A 9 14.43 -11.65 8.81
N LEU A 10 14.53 -12.70 9.64
CA LEU A 10 13.70 -13.89 9.55
C LEU A 10 12.40 -13.68 10.33
N PRO A 11 11.23 -13.98 9.72
CA PRO A 11 9.97 -13.91 10.43
C PRO A 11 9.87 -15.02 11.47
N GLN A 12 9.32 -14.72 12.66
CA GLN A 12 9.05 -15.74 13.67
C GLN A 12 7.94 -16.70 13.22
N ARG A 13 6.93 -16.17 12.52
CA ARG A 13 5.77 -16.91 12.02
C ARG A 13 5.50 -16.54 10.57
N VAL A 14 5.17 -17.53 9.76
CA VAL A 14 4.71 -17.32 8.37
C VAL A 14 3.36 -17.99 8.21
N ALA A 15 2.35 -17.23 7.77
CA ALA A 15 1.07 -17.79 7.39
C ALA A 15 1.15 -18.31 5.95
N CYS A 16 0.88 -19.59 5.74
CA CYS A 16 0.91 -20.24 4.43
C CYS A 16 -0.44 -20.87 4.09
N ASN A 17 -0.82 -20.80 2.82
CA ASN A 17 -1.91 -21.60 2.29
C ASN A 17 -1.45 -23.05 2.03
N GLN A 18 -2.39 -23.92 1.66
CA GLN A 18 -2.12 -25.33 1.36
C GLN A 18 -1.60 -25.55 -0.07
N GLY A 19 -0.90 -24.56 -0.65
CA GLY A 19 -0.29 -24.70 -1.95
C GLY A 19 0.95 -25.62 -1.87
N GLY A 20 1.12 -26.53 -2.84
CA GLY A 20 2.19 -27.53 -2.81
C GLY A 20 3.62 -26.99 -2.64
N GLN A 21 3.87 -25.73 -3.00
CA GLN A 21 5.16 -25.06 -2.75
C GLN A 21 5.48 -24.91 -1.25
N PHE A 22 4.48 -24.60 -0.44
CA PHE A 22 4.59 -24.47 1.02
C PHE A 22 4.48 -25.82 1.75
N GLU A 23 4.09 -26.88 1.03
CA GLU A 23 4.04 -28.24 1.57
C GLU A 23 5.30 -29.05 1.27
N SER A 24 6.17 -28.56 0.37
CA SER A 24 7.41 -29.22 0.01
C SER A 24 8.29 -29.53 1.22
N GLY A 25 8.93 -30.71 1.21
CA GLY A 25 9.86 -31.12 2.28
C GLY A 25 11.00 -30.13 2.47
N LEU A 26 11.44 -29.48 1.39
CA LEU A 26 12.43 -28.41 1.43
C LEU A 26 11.95 -27.21 2.27
N PHE A 27 10.72 -26.73 2.04
CA PHE A 27 10.17 -25.61 2.80
C PHE A 27 10.01 -25.94 4.29
N GLN A 28 9.57 -27.17 4.60
CA GLN A 28 9.47 -27.64 5.99
C GLN A 28 10.85 -27.73 6.67
N MET A 29 11.87 -28.19 5.95
CA MET A 29 13.22 -28.30 6.50
C MET A 29 13.86 -26.94 6.73
N LEU A 30 13.69 -26.00 5.79
CA LEU A 30 14.15 -24.62 5.93
C LEU A 30 13.48 -23.91 7.10
N THR A 31 12.14 -24.01 7.21
CA THR A 31 11.41 -23.38 8.33
C THR A 31 11.82 -23.95 9.68
N ARG A 32 12.07 -25.26 9.79
CA ARG A 32 12.63 -25.88 11.00
C ARG A 32 14.04 -25.39 11.33
N MET A 33 14.92 -25.35 10.33
CA MET A 33 16.31 -24.89 10.51
C MET A 33 16.37 -23.45 11.02
N PHE A 34 15.52 -22.57 10.49
CA PHE A 34 15.45 -21.16 10.87
C PHE A 34 14.54 -20.88 12.09
N GLY A 35 13.93 -21.90 12.70
CA GLY A 35 13.01 -21.72 13.82
C GLY A 35 11.72 -20.98 13.47
N ILE A 36 11.33 -20.97 12.18
CA ILE A 36 10.15 -20.28 11.68
C ILE A 36 8.92 -21.17 11.89
N GLN A 37 7.92 -20.67 12.59
CA GLN A 37 6.65 -21.38 12.76
C GLN A 37 5.73 -21.11 11.55
N CYS A 38 5.53 -22.12 10.72
CA CYS A 38 4.57 -22.07 9.62
C CYS A 38 3.14 -22.31 10.14
N VAL A 39 2.30 -21.27 10.07
CA VAL A 39 0.89 -21.33 10.45
C VAL A 39 0.07 -21.60 9.19
N ARG A 40 -0.59 -22.75 9.15
CA ARG A 40 -1.41 -23.14 8.00
C ARG A 40 -2.78 -22.50 8.08
N THR A 41 -3.21 -21.84 7.01
CA THR A 41 -4.61 -21.44 6.89
C THR A 41 -5.45 -22.68 6.64
N ALA A 42 -6.56 -22.85 7.37
CA ALA A 42 -7.48 -23.95 7.13
C ALA A 42 -7.97 -23.91 5.66
N SER A 43 -8.12 -25.09 5.06
CA SER A 43 -8.68 -25.24 3.72
C SER A 43 -10.04 -24.52 3.69
N PHE A 44 -10.28 -23.70 2.67
CA PHE A 44 -11.51 -22.90 2.51
C PHE A 44 -11.72 -21.72 3.49
N HIS A 45 -10.78 -21.39 4.39
CA HIS A 45 -10.88 -20.19 5.23
C HIS A 45 -10.23 -18.97 4.57
N GLN A 46 -10.93 -18.40 3.58
CA GLN A 46 -10.49 -17.22 2.80
C GLN A 46 -10.16 -15.99 3.66
N SER A 47 -10.70 -15.91 4.88
CA SER A 47 -10.44 -14.83 5.84
C SER A 47 -9.00 -14.83 6.35
N SER A 48 -8.37 -16.00 6.53
CA SER A 48 -6.99 -16.12 7.03
C SER A 48 -5.95 -15.60 6.04
N ASN A 49 -6.21 -15.74 4.73
CA ASN A 49 -5.39 -15.09 3.69
C ASN A 49 -5.98 -13.75 3.23
N GLY A 50 -7.04 -13.28 3.90
CA GLY A 50 -7.86 -12.17 3.44
C GLY A 50 -7.09 -10.85 3.36
N MET A 51 -6.03 -10.66 4.15
CA MET A 51 -5.16 -9.48 4.04
C MET A 51 -4.36 -9.47 2.73
N VAL A 52 -3.78 -10.62 2.35
CA VAL A 52 -3.03 -10.75 1.10
C VAL A 52 -3.96 -10.59 -0.10
N GLU A 53 -5.14 -11.24 -0.06
CA GLU A 53 -6.14 -11.11 -1.11
C GLU A 53 -6.71 -9.69 -1.23
N ARG A 54 -6.93 -9.01 -0.10
CA ARG A 54 -7.32 -7.58 -0.10
C ARG A 54 -6.24 -6.71 -0.72
N MET A 55 -4.96 -7.01 -0.50
CA MET A 55 -3.83 -6.29 -1.13
C MET A 55 -3.72 -6.58 -2.63
N HIS A 56 -4.07 -7.78 -3.09
CA HIS A 56 -4.07 -8.13 -4.51
C HIS A 56 -5.00 -7.24 -5.35
N ARG A 57 -6.16 -6.82 -4.81
CA ARG A 57 -7.14 -6.00 -5.54
C ARG A 57 -6.58 -4.64 -6.01
N PRO A 58 -6.08 -3.76 -5.13
CA PRO A 58 -5.51 -2.49 -5.56
C PRO A 58 -4.21 -2.66 -6.36
N LEU A 59 -3.44 -3.73 -6.13
CA LEU A 59 -2.28 -4.06 -6.96
C LEU A 59 -2.68 -4.35 -8.41
N LYS A 60 -3.68 -5.21 -8.62
CA LYS A 60 -4.20 -5.51 -9.96
C LYS A 60 -4.74 -4.25 -10.64
N GLN A 61 -5.47 -3.41 -9.93
CA GLN A 61 -5.98 -2.14 -10.46
C GLN A 61 -4.85 -1.22 -10.91
N ALA A 62 -3.83 -1.01 -10.06
CA ALA A 62 -2.67 -0.19 -10.40
C ALA A 62 -1.92 -0.71 -11.65
N LEU A 63 -1.80 -2.04 -11.79
CA LEU A 63 -1.18 -2.66 -12.95
C LEU A 63 -2.04 -2.52 -14.22
N MET A 64 -3.37 -2.66 -14.12
CA MET A 64 -4.30 -2.49 -15.25
C MET A 64 -4.37 -1.05 -15.77
N CYS A 65 -4.14 -0.07 -14.91
CA CYS A 65 -4.11 1.35 -15.30
C CYS A 65 -2.78 1.79 -15.93
N SER A 66 -1.75 0.93 -15.91
CA SER A 66 -0.44 1.22 -16.48
C SER A 66 -0.43 1.02 -18.00
N LYS A 67 0.28 1.89 -18.72
CA LYS A 67 0.56 1.73 -20.16
C LYS A 67 1.76 0.80 -20.44
N GLN A 68 2.56 0.51 -19.40
CA GLN A 68 3.74 -0.35 -19.49
C GLN A 68 3.39 -1.82 -19.25
N THR A 69 4.34 -2.72 -19.53
CA THR A 69 4.18 -4.14 -19.15
C THR A 69 3.99 -4.28 -17.64
N TRP A 70 3.26 -5.31 -17.20
CA TRP A 70 3.00 -5.51 -15.76
C TRP A 70 4.29 -5.61 -14.94
N PHE A 71 5.36 -6.18 -15.53
CA PHE A 71 6.65 -6.34 -14.87
C PHE A 71 7.35 -5.01 -14.65
N GLU A 72 7.32 -4.11 -15.63
CA GLU A 72 7.91 -2.76 -15.53
C GLU A 72 7.09 -1.84 -14.61
N ALA A 73 5.77 -2.01 -14.58
CA ALA A 73 4.89 -1.25 -13.71
C ALA A 73 4.95 -1.68 -12.23
N LEU A 74 5.38 -2.93 -11.97
CA LEU A 74 5.33 -3.53 -10.64
C LEU A 74 6.09 -2.76 -9.55
N PRO A 75 7.34 -2.28 -9.76
CA PRO A 75 8.06 -1.54 -8.73
C PRO A 75 7.34 -0.25 -8.31
N LEU A 76 6.78 0.47 -9.29
CA LEU A 76 6.07 1.73 -9.06
C LEU A 76 4.71 1.49 -8.38
N ALA A 77 3.95 0.49 -8.85
CA ALA A 77 2.68 0.11 -8.23
C ALA A 77 2.88 -0.30 -6.76
N LEU A 78 3.88 -1.13 -6.48
CA LEU A 78 4.21 -1.53 -5.12
C LEU A 78 4.74 -0.37 -4.26
N LEU A 79 5.39 0.64 -4.86
CA LEU A 79 5.80 1.84 -4.13
C LEU A 79 4.57 2.65 -3.70
N GLY A 80 3.64 2.90 -4.63
CA GLY A 80 2.39 3.60 -4.33
C GLY A 80 1.59 2.91 -3.23
N LEU A 81 1.42 1.57 -3.30
CA LEU A 81 0.72 0.81 -2.25
C LEU A 81 1.40 0.89 -0.88
N ARG A 82 2.72 1.12 -0.82
CA ARG A 82 3.44 1.25 0.46
C ARG A 82 3.32 2.65 1.06
N THR A 83 3.13 3.68 0.24
CA THR A 83 3.10 5.09 0.67
C THR A 83 1.69 5.66 0.77
N VAL A 84 0.65 4.95 0.32
CA VAL A 84 -0.74 5.35 0.51
C VAL A 84 -1.14 5.19 1.98
N LEU A 85 -1.75 6.25 2.53
CA LEU A 85 -2.33 6.23 3.88
C LEU A 85 -3.51 5.27 3.91
N ARG A 86 -3.49 4.35 4.87
CA ARG A 86 -4.62 3.48 5.14
C ARG A 86 -5.44 4.03 6.28
N GLU A 87 -6.66 4.50 5.97
CA GLU A 87 -7.55 5.15 6.94
C GLU A 87 -7.95 4.23 8.10
N ASP A 88 -8.03 2.91 7.87
CA ASP A 88 -8.43 1.93 8.91
C ASP A 88 -7.43 1.84 10.07
N ILE A 89 -6.16 2.12 9.80
CA ILE A 89 -5.07 2.06 10.78
C ILE A 89 -4.35 3.40 10.96
N ASN A 90 -4.80 4.43 10.24
CA ASN A 90 -4.22 5.77 10.16
C ASN A 90 -2.68 5.77 9.99
N ALA A 91 -2.17 4.86 9.16
CA ALA A 91 -0.74 4.70 8.89
C ALA A 91 -0.49 4.13 7.49
N THR A 92 0.66 4.43 6.91
CA THR A 92 1.14 3.80 5.68
C THR A 92 1.89 2.49 5.98
N ALA A 93 1.93 1.56 5.01
CA ALA A 93 2.71 0.33 5.20
C ALA A 93 4.22 0.62 5.33
N ALA A 94 4.70 1.68 4.67
CA ALA A 94 6.05 2.20 4.82
C ALA A 94 6.34 2.64 6.26
N GLU A 95 5.49 3.45 6.87
CA GLU A 95 5.65 3.90 8.26
C GLU A 95 5.67 2.73 9.23
N LEU A 96 4.77 1.77 9.08
CA LEU A 96 4.73 0.60 9.95
C LEU A 96 5.96 -0.30 9.82
N THR A 97 6.61 -0.30 8.64
CA THR A 97 7.77 -1.15 8.37
C THR A 97 9.10 -0.46 8.72
N TYR A 98 9.23 0.83 8.45
CA TYR A 98 10.48 1.58 8.55
C TYR A 98 10.45 2.68 9.61
N GLY A 99 9.32 2.90 10.28
CA GLY A 99 9.13 4.00 11.23
C GLY A 99 9.02 5.38 10.58
N THR A 100 9.06 5.47 9.24
CA THR A 100 9.05 6.74 8.51
C THR A 100 8.34 6.60 7.16
N ASN A 101 7.83 7.71 6.64
CA ASN A 101 7.30 7.77 5.27
C ASN A 101 8.42 7.69 4.24
N LEU A 102 8.17 6.95 3.15
CA LEU A 102 9.08 6.93 2.01
C LEU A 102 8.84 8.14 1.12
N ARG A 103 9.92 8.79 0.68
CA ARG A 103 9.86 9.83 -0.33
C ARG A 103 9.60 9.20 -1.70
N VAL A 104 8.51 9.58 -2.35
CA VAL A 104 8.15 9.05 -3.68
C VAL A 104 8.83 9.84 -4.81
N PRO A 105 9.01 9.28 -6.02
CA PRO A 105 9.76 9.91 -7.10
C PRO A 105 9.30 11.35 -7.43
N GLY A 106 8.00 11.61 -7.45
CA GLY A 106 7.47 12.96 -7.68
C GLY A 106 7.67 13.97 -6.54
N GLN A 107 8.22 13.54 -5.40
CA GLN A 107 8.64 14.41 -4.29
C GLN A 107 10.16 14.65 -4.26
N PHE A 108 10.96 14.00 -5.12
CA PHE A 108 12.42 14.18 -5.14
C PHE A 108 12.82 15.57 -5.61
N PHE A 109 12.14 16.06 -6.64
CA PHE A 109 12.41 17.39 -7.20
C PHE A 109 11.68 18.44 -6.36
N VAL A 110 12.47 19.32 -5.75
CA VAL A 110 11.98 20.62 -5.26
C VAL A 110 11.97 21.54 -6.47
N ASP A 111 10.90 22.30 -6.68
CA ASP A 111 10.86 23.36 -7.71
C ASP A 111 11.86 24.45 -7.32
N SER A 112 13.12 24.17 -7.60
CA SER A 112 14.23 25.10 -7.42
C SER A 112 14.35 25.80 -8.77
N ASN A 113 14.13 27.13 -8.78
CA ASN A 113 14.43 28.00 -9.92
C ASN A 113 15.95 28.05 -10.12
N VAL A 114 16.50 26.94 -10.56
CA VAL A 114 17.91 26.82 -10.90
C VAL A 114 17.96 27.08 -12.39
N ASP A 115 18.35 28.30 -12.78
CA ASP A 115 18.59 28.74 -14.18
C ASP A 115 19.78 28.01 -14.85
N ILE A 116 20.10 26.80 -14.39
CA ILE A 116 21.11 25.96 -14.99
C ILE A 116 20.42 25.12 -16.07
N PRO A 117 20.89 25.15 -17.32
CA PRO A 117 20.40 24.27 -18.37
C PRO A 117 20.56 22.82 -17.93
N LEU A 118 19.45 22.13 -17.64
CA LEU A 118 19.48 20.71 -17.34
C LEU A 118 19.84 19.94 -18.61
N PRO A 119 20.83 19.02 -18.56
CA PRO A 119 21.04 18.05 -19.64
C PRO A 119 19.74 17.32 -20.01
N ASP A 120 19.51 17.03 -21.30
CA ASP A 120 18.27 16.44 -21.83
C ASP A 120 17.75 15.23 -21.04
N TYR A 121 18.66 14.37 -20.55
CA TYR A 121 18.29 13.23 -19.72
C TYR A 121 17.66 13.64 -18.38
N LEU A 122 18.19 14.67 -17.71
CA LEU A 122 17.63 15.17 -16.44
C LEU A 122 16.28 15.85 -16.65
N SER A 123 16.10 16.57 -17.77
CA SER A 123 14.82 17.18 -18.14
C SER A 123 13.74 16.11 -18.35
N ARG A 124 14.05 15.05 -19.12
CA ARG A 124 13.15 13.90 -19.31
C ARG A 124 12.86 13.16 -18.00
N LEU A 125 13.87 12.98 -17.15
CA LEU A 125 13.70 12.35 -15.84
C LEU A 125 12.77 13.19 -14.95
N GLN A 126 12.95 14.49 -14.93
CA GLN A 126 12.12 15.41 -14.14
C GLN A 126 10.66 15.41 -14.61
N GLU A 127 10.41 15.40 -15.93
CA GLU A 127 9.06 15.27 -16.50
C GLU A 127 8.39 13.95 -16.09
N LEU A 128 9.12 12.83 -16.22
CA LEU A 128 8.61 11.52 -15.82
C LEU A 128 8.29 11.50 -14.31
N MET A 129 9.17 12.03 -13.47
CA MET A 129 8.93 12.04 -12.02
C MET A 129 7.79 13.00 -11.62
N ARG A 130 7.61 14.12 -12.32
CA ARG A 130 6.44 15.00 -12.15
C ARG A 130 5.13 14.31 -12.51
N ALA A 131 5.11 13.53 -13.59
CA ALA A 131 3.95 12.70 -13.94
C ALA A 131 3.64 11.63 -12.87
N LEU A 132 4.62 11.27 -12.05
CA LEU A 132 4.49 10.35 -10.92
C LEU A 132 4.21 11.04 -9.58
N LYS A 133 4.01 12.37 -9.57
CA LYS A 133 3.64 13.09 -8.35
C LYS A 133 2.28 12.57 -7.89
N PRO A 134 2.14 12.15 -6.61
CA PRO A 134 0.85 11.79 -6.08
C PRO A 134 -0.10 12.97 -6.24
N SER A 135 -1.23 12.75 -6.88
CA SER A 135 -2.36 13.67 -6.77
C SER A 135 -2.83 13.64 -5.31
N ASP A 136 -3.24 14.79 -4.79
CA ASP A 136 -3.89 14.83 -3.49
C ASP A 136 -5.02 13.80 -3.47
N PRO A 137 -5.14 12.98 -2.40
CA PRO A 137 -6.20 12.00 -2.32
C PRO A 137 -7.52 12.73 -2.51
N LEU A 138 -8.25 12.37 -3.58
CA LEU A 138 -9.63 12.79 -3.75
C LEU A 138 -10.39 12.21 -2.56
N HIS A 139 -10.63 13.02 -1.54
CA HIS A 139 -11.51 12.67 -0.44
C HIS A 139 -12.92 12.44 -1.02
N HIS A 140 -13.24 11.20 -1.41
CA HIS A 140 -14.62 10.73 -1.58
C HIS A 140 -15.26 10.62 -0.19
N GLY A 141 -15.35 11.76 0.49
CA GLY A 141 -15.51 11.81 1.93
C GLY A 141 -15.74 13.20 2.51
N LEU A 142 -15.68 14.27 1.70
CA LEU A 142 -16.51 15.44 2.03
C LEU A 142 -17.96 15.01 1.80
N LYS A 143 -18.51 14.23 2.74
CA LYS A 143 -19.94 14.07 2.92
C LYS A 143 -20.44 15.50 2.95
N ALA A 144 -21.11 15.93 1.89
CA ALA A 144 -21.93 17.13 1.98
C ALA A 144 -22.85 16.86 3.17
N VAL A 145 -22.59 17.53 4.28
CA VAL A 145 -23.43 17.40 5.47
C VAL A 145 -24.78 17.95 5.02
N TYR A 146 -25.71 17.06 4.73
CA TYR A 146 -27.06 17.45 4.40
C TYR A 146 -27.69 18.00 5.68
N ILE A 147 -27.79 19.32 5.76
CA ILE A 147 -28.47 20.03 6.84
C ILE A 147 -29.87 20.34 6.32
N PRO A 148 -30.93 19.73 6.87
CA PRO A 148 -32.31 20.08 6.53
C PRO A 148 -32.55 21.57 6.79
N LYS A 149 -33.23 22.26 5.87
CA LYS A 149 -33.51 23.70 6.01
C LYS A 149 -34.31 24.03 7.27
N ASP A 150 -35.11 23.06 7.71
CA ASP A 150 -35.97 23.19 8.88
C ASP A 150 -35.24 22.86 10.19
N LEU A 151 -33.93 22.55 10.18
CA LEU A 151 -33.17 22.26 11.40
C LEU A 151 -33.33 23.38 12.46
N GLN A 152 -33.48 24.63 12.01
CA GLN A 152 -33.66 25.80 12.87
C GLN A 152 -35.04 25.89 13.53
N THR A 153 -36.03 25.13 13.08
CA THR A 153 -37.40 25.13 13.63
C THR A 153 -37.62 24.03 14.67
N PHE A 154 -36.70 23.07 14.79
CA PHE A 154 -36.79 22.01 15.77
C PHE A 154 -36.18 22.43 17.12
N SER A 155 -36.92 22.21 18.21
CA SER A 155 -36.41 22.44 19.57
C SER A 155 -35.45 21.35 20.04
N HIS A 156 -35.52 20.15 19.46
CA HIS A 156 -34.69 18.99 19.83
C HIS A 156 -34.33 18.18 18.57
N VAL A 157 -33.12 17.63 18.54
CA VAL A 157 -32.63 16.74 17.48
C VAL A 157 -31.96 15.51 18.10
N PHE A 158 -32.20 14.34 17.50
CA PHE A 158 -31.51 13.11 17.88
C PHE A 158 -30.21 12.98 17.10
N VAL A 159 -29.09 12.88 17.82
CA VAL A 159 -27.76 12.68 17.23
C VAL A 159 -27.36 11.24 17.47
N SER A 160 -27.27 10.45 16.41
CA SER A 160 -26.64 9.13 16.47
C SER A 160 -25.13 9.31 16.43
N ARG A 161 -24.47 9.15 17.59
CA ARG A 161 -23.02 8.94 17.61
C ARG A 161 -22.80 7.46 17.30
N GLY A 162 -22.28 7.18 16.11
CA GLY A 162 -21.79 5.83 15.82
C GLY A 162 -20.64 5.53 16.78
N ASP A 163 -20.80 4.52 17.62
CA ASP A 163 -19.72 4.00 18.44
C ASP A 163 -18.61 3.47 17.51
N LEU A 164 -17.42 4.04 17.67
CA LEU A 164 -16.16 3.57 17.07
C LEU A 164 -15.63 2.37 17.84
#